data_AF-A0A1Y3EI79-F1
#
_entry.id   AF-A0A1Y3EI79-F1
#
_cell.length_a   1.000
_cell.length_b   1.000
_cell.length_c   1.000
_cell.angle_alpha   90.00
_cell.angle_beta   90.00
_cell.angle_gamma   90.00
#
_symmetry.space_group_name_H-M   'P 1'
#
loop_
_entity.id
_entity.type
_entity.pdbx_description
1 polymer ?
#
loop_
_entity_poly.entity_id
_entity_poly.type
_entity_poly.pdbx_seq_one_letter_code
_entity_poly.pdbx_strand_id
1 'polypeptide(L)'
;MLFIISSQEKRILKPVSVTLDDCLACSGCITSAETVLIEQQGPKEFLKMIEEFSNDNKVISKELKSLFVVSISPQSRASLAASYNLTVEDTQRKLSAFLRSLGADICLDTTFARNFSLLATAEEFVDYYRKNYLNSTSTSLSISPLITAICPGWVCYVEKSVSDVVIPLMSKVRSPQAIAGSFVKDYLSKTMNILPNRIRHVTIMPCFDKKLEASRSAFLADDGSSREVDLVLSTSDIYMIVIENSDL
;
A
#
# COMPACT_ATOMS: atom_id res chain seq x y z
N MET A 1 15.81 -47.33 15.94
CA MET A 1 15.23 -46.14 16.60
C MET A 1 14.43 -45.39 15.54
N LEU A 2 13.15 -45.73 15.38
CA LEU A 2 12.25 -45.05 14.45
C LEU A 2 11.93 -43.66 15.00
N PHE A 3 12.25 -42.62 14.25
CA PHE A 3 11.73 -41.28 14.50
C PHE A 3 10.29 -41.23 13.99
N ILE A 4 9.35 -41.22 14.93
CA ILE A 4 7.94 -40.95 14.67
C ILE A 4 7.83 -39.47 14.28
N ILE A 5 7.51 -39.22 13.01
CA ILE A 5 7.08 -37.90 12.54
C ILE A 5 5.68 -37.70 13.12
N SER A 6 5.61 -36.91 14.19
CA SER A 6 4.36 -36.42 14.75
C SER A 6 3.56 -35.72 13.64
N SER A 7 2.34 -36.21 13.41
CA SER A 7 1.34 -35.62 12.54
C SER A 7 1.12 -34.15 12.93
N GLN A 8 1.57 -33.22 12.08
CA GLN A 8 1.20 -31.81 12.23
C GLN A 8 -0.31 -31.68 12.01
N GLU A 9 -1.05 -31.54 13.10
CA GLU A 9 -2.42 -31.04 13.04
C GLU A 9 -2.42 -29.70 12.28
N LYS A 10 -3.24 -29.60 11.24
CA LYS A 10 -3.54 -28.32 10.59
C LYS A 10 -4.15 -27.39 11.64
N ARG A 11 -3.31 -26.56 12.27
CA ARG A 11 -3.81 -25.46 13.10
C ARG A 11 -4.57 -24.51 12.18
N ILE A 12 -5.90 -24.57 12.28
CA ILE A 12 -6.78 -23.54 11.72
C ILE A 12 -6.50 -22.28 12.51
N LEU A 13 -5.63 -21.42 11.97
CA LEU A 13 -5.37 -20.11 12.54
C LEU A 13 -6.67 -19.32 12.46
N LYS A 14 -7.18 -18.87 13.60
CA LYS A 14 -8.32 -17.95 13.62
C LYS A 14 -7.95 -16.70 12.81
N PRO A 15 -8.84 -16.17 11.97
CA PRO A 15 -8.61 -14.90 11.29
C PRO A 15 -8.22 -13.86 12.34
N VAL A 16 -7.02 -13.29 12.21
CA VAL A 16 -6.59 -12.19 13.06
C VAL A 16 -7.37 -10.97 12.59
N SER A 17 -8.34 -10.53 13.39
CA SER A 17 -8.97 -9.22 13.20
C SER A 17 -7.98 -8.18 13.68
N VAL A 18 -7.37 -7.45 12.74
CA VAL A 18 -6.53 -6.29 13.05
C VAL A 18 -7.47 -5.10 13.22
N THR A 19 -7.52 -4.52 14.42
CA THR A 19 -8.23 -3.26 14.69
C THR A 19 -7.26 -2.07 14.61
N LEU A 20 -7.77 -0.84 14.73
CA LEU A 20 -6.92 0.33 14.89
C LEU A 20 -6.04 0.24 16.15
N ASP A 21 -6.48 -0.47 17.19
CA ASP A 21 -5.70 -0.69 18.42
C ASP A 21 -4.51 -1.64 18.20
N ASP A 22 -4.59 -2.51 17.18
CA ASP A 22 -3.50 -3.39 16.76
C ASP A 22 -2.48 -2.68 15.86
N CYS A 23 -2.74 -1.41 15.51
CA CYS A 23 -1.77 -0.58 14.83
C CYS A 23 -0.63 -0.23 15.81
N LEU A 24 0.62 -0.46 15.38
CA LEU A 24 1.82 0.01 16.08
C LEU A 24 1.90 1.55 16.20
N ALA A 25 0.96 2.29 15.62
CA ALA A 25 0.63 3.62 16.07
C ALA A 25 -0.01 3.50 17.47
N CYS A 26 0.85 3.40 18.49
CA CYS A 26 0.54 3.31 19.91
C CYS A 26 -0.72 4.09 20.29
N SER A 27 -1.44 3.67 21.32
CA SER A 27 -2.45 4.49 22.00
C SER A 27 -1.91 5.93 22.21
N GLY A 28 -2.34 6.88 21.36
CA GLY A 28 -1.84 8.27 21.34
C GLY A 28 -1.00 8.73 20.12
N CYS A 29 -0.65 7.85 19.16
CA CYS A 29 0.13 8.24 17.97
C CYS A 29 -0.73 8.77 16.82
N ILE A 30 -2.03 8.50 16.80
CA ILE A 30 -2.97 9.07 15.82
C ILE A 30 -3.80 10.18 16.46
N THR A 31 -3.90 11.30 15.76
CA THR A 31 -4.76 12.44 16.12
C THR A 31 -6.20 12.16 15.70
N SER A 32 -7.16 12.86 16.31
CA SER A 32 -8.57 12.76 15.88
C SER A 32 -8.77 13.08 14.39
N ALA A 33 -7.95 13.98 13.83
CA ALA A 33 -7.97 14.29 12.40
C ALA A 33 -7.48 13.11 11.54
N GLU A 34 -6.44 12.40 11.98
CA GLU A 34 -5.93 11.21 11.30
C GLU A 34 -6.92 10.03 11.35
N THR A 35 -7.64 9.87 12.47
CA THR A 35 -8.73 8.89 12.56
C THR A 35 -9.81 9.17 11.51
N VAL A 36 -10.22 10.43 11.35
CA VAL A 36 -11.19 10.83 10.32
C VAL A 36 -10.66 10.51 8.91
N LEU A 37 -9.37 10.74 8.63
CA LEU A 37 -8.77 10.40 7.32
C LEU A 37 -8.77 8.89 7.03
N ILE A 38 -8.64 8.06 8.07
CA ILE A 38 -8.73 6.60 7.95
C ILE A 38 -10.19 6.18 7.70
N GLU A 39 -11.14 6.76 8.44
CA GLU A 39 -12.58 6.46 8.31
C GLU A 39 -13.17 6.90 6.98
N GLN A 40 -12.63 7.98 6.40
CA GLN A 40 -12.94 8.43 5.03
C GLN A 40 -12.43 7.46 3.95
N GLN A 41 -11.75 6.37 4.34
CA GLN A 41 -11.28 5.34 3.43
C GLN A 41 -11.85 3.97 3.82
N GLY A 42 -12.47 3.27 2.87
CA GLY A 42 -13.02 1.94 3.12
C GLY A 42 -14.10 1.55 2.11
N PRO A 43 -14.90 0.52 2.43
CA PRO A 43 -15.87 -0.06 1.51
C PRO A 43 -16.89 0.94 0.96
N LYS A 44 -17.46 1.78 1.83
CA LYS A 44 -18.47 2.77 1.41
C LYS A 44 -17.92 3.77 0.40
N GLU A 45 -16.74 4.32 0.65
CA GLU A 45 -16.12 5.28 -0.28
C GLU A 45 -15.68 4.59 -1.59
N PHE A 46 -15.28 3.31 -1.53
CA PHE A 46 -14.97 2.54 -2.73
C PHE A 46 -16.19 2.33 -3.64
N LEU A 47 -17.32 1.92 -3.06
CA LEU A 47 -18.57 1.73 -3.82
C LEU A 47 -19.05 3.06 -4.42
N LYS A 48 -18.99 4.14 -3.63
CA LYS A 48 -19.29 5.49 -4.13
C LYS A 48 -18.35 5.90 -5.27
N MET A 49 -17.05 5.64 -5.14
CA MET A 49 -16.07 5.93 -6.20
C MET A 49 -16.35 5.13 -7.48
N ILE A 50 -16.80 3.87 -7.38
CA ILE A 50 -17.24 3.07 -8.53
C ILE A 50 -18.45 3.72 -9.22
N GLU A 51 -19.46 4.12 -8.45
CA GLU A 51 -20.67 4.77 -8.98
C GLU A 51 -20.36 6.09 -9.67
N GLU A 52 -19.56 6.94 -9.03
CA GLU A 52 -19.10 8.21 -9.60
C GLU A 52 -18.31 8.00 -10.88
N PHE A 53 -17.35 7.07 -10.89
CA PHE A 53 -16.55 6.75 -12.08
C PHE A 53 -17.42 6.24 -13.24
N SER A 54 -18.42 5.40 -12.94
CA SER A 54 -19.37 4.89 -13.93
C SER A 54 -20.24 6.01 -14.52
N ASN A 55 -20.69 6.95 -13.70
CA ASN A 55 -21.51 8.09 -14.14
C ASN A 55 -20.69 9.08 -14.97
N ASP A 56 -19.47 9.40 -14.52
CA ASP A 56 -18.54 10.26 -15.26
C ASP A 56 -18.30 9.68 -16.67
N ASN A 57 -18.06 8.37 -16.77
CA ASN A 57 -17.81 7.71 -18.05
C ASN A 57 -19.01 7.67 -19.01
N LYS A 58 -20.25 7.85 -18.52
CA LYS A 58 -21.44 7.99 -19.38
C LYS A 58 -21.58 9.39 -19.98
N VAL A 59 -21.09 10.41 -19.27
CA VAL A 59 -21.22 11.83 -19.64
C VAL A 59 -20.03 12.29 -20.49
N ILE A 60 -18.85 11.75 -20.22
CA ILE A 60 -17.61 12.10 -20.91
C ILE A 60 -17.69 11.66 -22.39
N SER A 61 -17.33 12.57 -23.31
CA SER A 61 -17.27 12.26 -24.75
C SER A 61 -16.27 11.14 -25.01
N LYS A 62 -16.50 10.32 -26.06
CA LYS A 62 -15.58 9.22 -26.46
C LYS A 62 -14.11 9.63 -26.65
N GLU A 63 -13.84 10.92 -26.80
CA GLU A 63 -12.49 11.48 -27.00
C GLU A 63 -11.70 11.61 -25.69
N LEU A 64 -12.39 11.67 -24.55
CA LEU A 64 -11.79 11.93 -23.24
C LEU A 64 -11.67 10.61 -22.46
N LYS A 65 -10.43 10.14 -22.30
CA LYS A 65 -10.14 8.89 -21.59
C LYS A 65 -10.11 9.10 -20.07
N SER A 66 -10.57 8.08 -19.36
CA SER A 66 -10.47 7.91 -17.91
C SER A 66 -9.92 6.50 -17.63
N LEU A 67 -9.49 6.23 -16.41
CA LEU A 67 -8.93 4.93 -16.05
C LEU A 67 -9.19 4.59 -14.59
N PHE A 68 -9.59 3.36 -14.31
CA PHE A 68 -9.70 2.84 -12.94
C PHE A 68 -8.68 1.73 -12.71
N VAL A 69 -7.70 2.01 -11.87
CA VAL A 69 -6.61 1.10 -11.50
C VAL A 69 -6.76 0.64 -10.06
N VAL A 70 -6.66 -0.67 -9.83
CA VAL A 70 -6.57 -1.28 -8.51
C VAL A 70 -5.24 -1.99 -8.33
N SER A 71 -4.44 -1.57 -7.35
CA SER A 71 -3.13 -2.13 -7.04
C SER A 71 -3.20 -3.02 -5.79
N ILE A 72 -2.89 -4.31 -5.93
CA ILE A 72 -3.09 -5.33 -4.91
C ILE A 72 -1.74 -5.71 -4.29
N SER A 73 -1.64 -5.62 -2.96
CA SER A 73 -0.41 -6.03 -2.28
C SER A 73 -0.24 -7.55 -2.23
N PRO A 74 1.01 -8.05 -2.31
CA PRO A 74 1.30 -9.48 -2.14
C PRO A 74 0.81 -10.03 -0.80
N GLN A 75 0.85 -9.21 0.25
CA GLN A 75 0.42 -9.57 1.60
C GLN A 75 -1.10 -9.72 1.68
N SER A 76 -1.87 -8.77 1.14
CA SER A 76 -3.33 -8.88 1.08
C SER A 76 -3.75 -10.10 0.26
N ARG A 77 -3.09 -10.32 -0.88
CA ARG A 77 -3.33 -11.52 -1.69
C ARG A 77 -3.02 -12.81 -0.93
N ALA A 78 -1.88 -12.90 -0.26
CA ALA A 78 -1.52 -14.08 0.53
C ALA A 78 -2.50 -14.34 1.67
N SER A 79 -2.96 -13.28 2.36
CA SER A 79 -3.95 -13.36 3.42
C SER A 79 -5.30 -13.88 2.91
N LEU A 80 -5.79 -13.33 1.79
CA LEU A 80 -7.02 -13.80 1.14
C LEU A 80 -6.89 -15.24 0.62
N ALA A 81 -5.72 -15.61 0.08
CA ALA A 81 -5.47 -16.98 -0.35
C ALA A 81 -5.59 -17.97 0.82
N ALA A 82 -5.01 -17.62 1.97
CA ALA A 82 -5.15 -18.41 3.19
C ALA A 82 -6.61 -18.46 3.68
N SER A 83 -7.36 -17.35 3.67
CA SER A 83 -8.75 -17.31 4.17
C SER A 83 -9.71 -18.14 3.33
N TYR A 84 -9.53 -18.18 2.00
CA TYR A 84 -10.39 -18.93 1.08
C TYR A 84 -9.84 -20.32 0.73
N ASN A 85 -8.72 -20.74 1.33
CA ASN A 85 -8.03 -22.00 1.01
C ASN A 85 -7.74 -22.15 -0.50
N LEU A 86 -7.21 -21.08 -1.08
CA LEU A 86 -6.83 -20.97 -2.50
C LEU A 86 -5.31 -20.84 -2.64
N THR A 87 -4.79 -21.04 -3.85
CA THR A 87 -3.43 -20.65 -4.18
C THR A 87 -3.35 -19.13 -4.35
N VAL A 88 -2.16 -18.56 -4.15
CA VAL A 88 -1.90 -17.12 -4.38
C VAL A 88 -2.25 -16.72 -5.83
N GLU A 89 -2.00 -17.59 -6.79
CA GLU A 89 -2.32 -17.37 -8.20
C GLU A 89 -3.82 -17.37 -8.46
N ASP A 90 -4.55 -18.36 -7.94
CA ASP A 90 -6.01 -18.41 -8.07
C ASP A 90 -6.68 -17.22 -7.41
N THR A 91 -6.18 -16.81 -6.23
CA THR A 91 -6.66 -15.61 -5.54
C THR A 91 -6.41 -14.36 -6.38
N GLN A 92 -5.24 -14.19 -7.01
CA GLN A 92 -5.00 -13.07 -7.91
C GLN A 92 -6.01 -13.04 -9.06
N ARG A 93 -6.22 -14.19 -9.73
CA ARG A 93 -7.11 -14.30 -10.88
C ARG A 93 -8.56 -13.99 -10.50
N LYS A 94 -9.06 -14.63 -9.44
CA LYS A 94 -10.43 -14.44 -8.94
C LYS A 94 -10.67 -13.02 -8.44
N LEU A 95 -9.75 -12.48 -7.65
CA LEU A 95 -9.87 -11.11 -7.13
C LEU A 95 -9.81 -10.07 -8.27
N SER A 96 -8.92 -10.27 -9.24
CA SER A 96 -8.86 -9.37 -10.42
C SER A 96 -10.14 -9.46 -11.26
N ALA A 97 -10.71 -10.66 -11.43
CA ALA A 97 -11.99 -10.82 -12.14
C ALA A 97 -13.13 -10.10 -11.43
N PHE A 98 -13.21 -10.25 -10.10
CA PHE A 98 -14.20 -9.56 -9.26
C PHE A 98 -14.06 -8.04 -9.32
N LEU A 99 -12.84 -7.50 -9.19
CA LEU A 99 -12.61 -6.06 -9.29
C LEU A 99 -12.94 -5.52 -10.67
N ARG A 100 -12.67 -6.29 -11.74
CA ARG A 100 -13.08 -5.95 -13.11
C ARG A 100 -14.60 -5.95 -13.28
N SER A 101 -15.33 -6.89 -12.67
CA SER A 101 -16.80 -6.86 -12.70
C SER A 101 -17.38 -5.66 -11.96
N LEU A 102 -16.64 -5.09 -11.00
CA LEU A 102 -16.98 -3.82 -10.35
C LEU A 102 -16.55 -2.57 -11.14
N GLY A 103 -15.88 -2.72 -12.28
CA GLY A 103 -15.51 -1.61 -13.16
C GLY A 103 -14.03 -1.21 -13.16
N ALA A 104 -13.13 -1.96 -12.52
CA ALA A 104 -11.70 -1.71 -12.63
C ALA A 104 -11.17 -2.06 -14.05
N ASP A 105 -10.47 -1.12 -14.69
CA ASP A 105 -9.84 -1.33 -15.99
C ASP A 105 -8.54 -2.13 -15.88
N ILE A 106 -7.76 -1.87 -14.82
CA ILE A 106 -6.45 -2.49 -14.60
C ILE A 106 -6.33 -2.97 -13.15
N CYS A 107 -5.90 -4.21 -12.97
CA CYS A 107 -5.51 -4.77 -11.67
C CYS A 107 -4.00 -5.03 -11.69
N LEU A 108 -3.24 -4.40 -10.80
CA LEU A 108 -1.78 -4.53 -10.69
C LEU A 108 -1.40 -5.31 -9.44
N ASP A 109 -0.34 -6.11 -9.51
CA ASP A 109 0.33 -6.68 -8.33
C ASP A 109 1.48 -5.73 -7.93
N THR A 110 1.49 -5.22 -6.70
CA THR A 110 2.54 -4.28 -6.26
C THR A 110 3.91 -4.92 -6.01
N THR A 111 4.12 -6.19 -6.38
CA THR A 111 5.44 -6.86 -6.37
C THR A 111 6.46 -6.09 -7.21
N PHE A 112 6.09 -5.52 -8.36
CA PHE A 112 7.02 -4.70 -9.14
C PHE A 112 7.51 -3.49 -8.32
N ALA A 113 6.58 -2.78 -7.65
CA ALA A 113 6.90 -1.62 -6.84
C ALA A 113 7.72 -2.00 -5.60
N ARG A 114 7.47 -3.19 -5.03
CA ARG A 114 8.31 -3.77 -3.98
C ARG A 114 9.73 -4.04 -4.44
N ASN A 115 9.91 -4.57 -5.66
CA ASN A 115 11.22 -4.81 -6.22
C ASN A 115 11.97 -3.49 -6.47
N PHE A 116 11.29 -2.45 -6.99
CA PHE A 116 11.89 -1.12 -7.10
C PHE A 116 12.31 -0.55 -5.75
N SER A 117 11.45 -0.64 -4.73
CA SER A 117 11.78 -0.20 -3.37
C SER A 117 13.00 -0.95 -2.81
N LEU A 118 13.07 -2.27 -3.03
CA LEU A 118 14.19 -3.09 -2.57
C LEU A 118 15.51 -2.70 -3.26
N LEU A 119 15.50 -2.56 -4.59
CA LEU A 119 16.68 -2.19 -5.36
C LEU A 119 17.19 -0.80 -4.97
N ALA A 120 16.29 0.19 -4.85
CA ALA A 120 16.63 1.54 -4.42
C ALA A 120 17.17 1.57 -2.98
N THR A 121 16.59 0.77 -2.07
CA THR A 121 17.08 0.66 -0.69
C THR A 121 18.47 0.06 -0.63
N ALA A 122 18.74 -0.97 -1.46
CA ALA A 122 20.06 -1.58 -1.54
C ALA A 122 21.10 -0.60 -2.07
N GLU A 123 20.77 0.18 -3.10
CA GLU A 123 21.64 1.22 -3.64
C GLU A 123 21.93 2.32 -2.61
N GLU A 124 20.89 2.84 -1.95
CA GLU A 124 21.03 3.84 -0.88
C GLU A 124 21.91 3.32 0.26
N PHE A 125 21.70 2.07 0.68
CA PHE A 125 22.50 1.45 1.73
C PHE A 125 23.97 1.32 1.33
N VAL A 126 24.27 0.86 0.12
CA VAL A 126 25.66 0.72 -0.37
C VAL A 126 26.35 2.08 -0.41
N ASP A 127 25.68 3.11 -0.91
CA ASP A 127 26.21 4.47 -0.95
C ASP A 127 26.42 5.06 0.45
N TYR A 128 25.45 4.88 1.34
CA TYR A 128 25.54 5.29 2.73
C TYR A 128 26.72 4.59 3.43
N TYR A 129 26.85 3.28 3.23
CA TYR A 129 27.93 2.48 3.80
C TYR A 129 29.30 2.95 3.32
N ARG A 130 29.49 3.13 2.00
CA ARG A 130 30.77 3.59 1.45
C ARG A 130 31.16 4.97 2.00
N LYS A 131 30.21 5.92 2.04
CA LYS A 131 30.46 7.29 2.51
C LYS A 131 30.82 7.35 4.00
N ASN A 132 30.11 6.60 4.84
CA ASN A 132 30.23 6.73 6.30
C ASN A 132 31.21 5.72 6.93
N TYR A 133 31.47 4.58 6.28
CA TYR A 133 32.28 3.50 6.85
C TYR A 133 33.65 3.33 6.17
N LEU A 134 33.74 3.47 4.84
CA LEU A 134 35.02 3.24 4.14
C LEU A 134 35.92 4.48 4.14
N ASN A 135 35.34 5.67 4.09
CA ASN A 135 36.10 6.92 4.00
C ASN A 135 36.38 7.58 5.36
N SER A 136 35.99 6.95 6.47
CA SER A 136 36.15 7.52 7.81
C SER A 136 37.48 7.06 8.42
N THR A 137 38.46 7.97 8.49
CA THR A 137 39.79 7.72 9.09
C THR A 137 39.80 7.85 10.61
N SER A 138 38.65 8.11 11.23
CA SER A 138 38.54 8.40 12.67
C SER A 138 38.30 7.13 13.48
N THR A 139 39.16 6.91 14.47
CA THR A 139 39.14 5.80 15.45
C THR A 139 38.01 5.88 16.49
N SER A 140 37.10 6.87 16.40
CA SER A 140 35.91 6.96 17.24
C SER A 140 34.67 6.50 16.46
N LEU A 141 34.19 5.29 16.75
CA LEU A 141 32.92 4.77 16.24
C LEU A 141 31.73 5.57 16.80
N SER A 142 31.33 6.66 16.13
CA SER A 142 29.94 7.14 16.19
C SER A 142 29.26 6.76 14.87
N ILE A 143 29.16 5.45 14.65
CA ILE A 143 28.55 4.90 13.45
C ILE A 143 27.04 5.01 13.59
N SER A 144 26.39 5.70 12.65
CA SER A 144 24.94 5.80 12.62
C SER A 144 24.33 4.78 11.66
N PRO A 145 23.24 4.08 12.03
CA PRO A 145 22.56 3.16 11.13
C PRO A 145 21.76 3.91 10.06
N LEU A 146 21.57 3.29 8.89
CA LEU A 146 20.50 3.66 7.97
C LEU A 146 19.25 2.86 8.34
N ILE A 147 18.15 3.53 8.63
CA ILE A 147 16.91 2.93 9.14
C ILE A 147 15.85 2.95 8.05
N THR A 148 15.14 1.84 7.85
CA THR A 148 14.10 1.77 6.82
C THR A 148 12.93 2.72 7.12
N ALA A 149 12.28 3.23 6.08
CA ALA A 149 11.17 4.19 6.19
C ALA A 149 9.91 3.78 5.41
N ILE A 150 9.83 2.52 4.96
CA ILE A 150 8.71 2.04 4.12
C ILE A 150 7.42 1.74 4.90
N CYS A 151 7.53 1.63 6.23
CA CYS A 151 6.41 1.38 7.15
C CYS A 151 5.85 2.71 7.65
N PRO A 152 4.64 3.12 7.24
CA PRO A 152 4.09 4.41 7.63
C PRO A 152 3.88 4.55 9.14
N GLY A 153 3.49 3.50 9.88
CA GLY A 153 3.40 3.55 11.34
C GLY A 153 4.74 3.87 12.01
N TRP A 154 5.84 3.31 11.51
CA TRP A 154 7.18 3.65 11.96
C TRP A 154 7.55 5.10 11.66
N VAL A 155 7.25 5.58 10.45
CA VAL A 155 7.50 6.97 10.06
C VAL A 155 6.74 7.94 10.98
N CYS A 156 5.45 7.69 11.21
CA CYS A 156 4.63 8.50 12.10
C CYS A 156 5.13 8.45 13.55
N TYR A 157 5.56 7.28 14.03
CA TYR A 157 6.16 7.15 15.36
C TYR A 157 7.44 7.98 15.49
N VAL A 158 8.34 7.92 14.50
CA VAL A 158 9.58 8.72 14.53
C VAL A 158 9.27 10.21 14.52
N GLU A 159 8.39 10.66 13.61
CA GLU A 159 8.03 12.08 13.47
C GLU A 159 7.39 12.68 14.74
N LYS A 160 6.69 11.87 15.54
CA LYS A 160 5.91 12.35 16.69
C LYS A 160 6.55 12.07 18.04
N SER A 161 7.26 10.95 18.16
CA SER A 161 7.67 10.40 19.46
C SER A 161 9.17 10.27 19.61
N VAL A 162 9.93 10.34 18.51
CA VAL A 162 11.38 10.19 18.54
C VAL A 162 12.03 11.54 18.24
N SER A 163 13.18 11.78 18.87
CA SER A 163 13.96 13.02 18.68
C SER A 163 14.39 13.20 17.21
N ASP A 164 14.53 14.46 16.78
CA ASP A 164 15.07 14.91 15.48
C ASP A 164 16.42 14.26 15.10
N VAL A 165 17.07 13.57 16.04
CA VAL A 165 18.28 12.77 15.82
C VAL A 165 18.04 11.56 14.89
N VAL A 166 16.84 10.97 14.89
CA VAL A 166 16.57 9.74 14.11
C VAL A 166 16.10 10.05 12.69
N ILE A 167 15.41 11.16 12.46
CA ILE A 167 14.91 11.56 11.13
C ILE A 167 16.02 11.59 10.06
N PRO A 168 17.23 12.16 10.31
CA PRO A 168 18.33 12.12 9.35
C PRO A 168 18.88 10.73 9.02
N LEU A 169 18.56 9.73 9.84
CA LEU A 169 19.00 8.34 9.67
C LEU A 169 18.00 7.50 8.88
N MET A 170 16.83 8.06 8.58
CA MET A 170 15.80 7.35 7.83
C MET A 170 16.14 7.32 6.34
N SER A 171 15.92 6.16 5.75
CA SER A 171 15.94 5.93 4.32
C SER A 171 14.99 6.89 3.62
N LYS A 172 15.43 7.45 2.49
CA LYS A 172 14.61 8.32 1.63
C LYS A 172 13.83 7.53 0.59
N VAL A 173 14.00 6.21 0.56
CA VAL A 173 13.34 5.34 -0.40
C VAL A 173 11.85 5.25 -0.09
N ARG A 174 11.05 5.52 -1.12
CA ARG A 174 9.59 5.49 -1.05
C ARG A 174 9.08 4.07 -0.80
N SER A 175 7.94 3.97 -0.12
CA SER A 175 7.29 2.69 0.11
C SER A 175 6.77 2.09 -1.21
N PRO A 176 6.55 0.77 -1.28
CA PRO A 176 5.95 0.14 -2.46
C PRO A 176 4.58 0.72 -2.86
N GLN A 177 3.79 1.21 -1.90
CA GLN A 177 2.52 1.89 -2.21
C GLN A 177 2.78 3.21 -2.92
N ALA A 178 3.67 4.04 -2.39
CA ALA A 178 4.01 5.32 -2.99
C ALA A 178 4.67 5.16 -4.37
N ILE A 179 5.49 4.13 -4.55
CA ILE A 179 6.07 3.80 -5.87
C ILE A 179 4.97 3.35 -6.85
N ALA A 180 4.02 2.53 -6.42
CA ALA A 180 2.88 2.15 -7.25
C ALA A 180 1.99 3.36 -7.60
N GLY A 181 1.79 4.28 -6.65
CA GLY A 181 1.09 5.54 -6.85
C GLY A 181 1.73 6.41 -7.93
N SER A 182 3.03 6.67 -7.79
CA SER A 182 3.82 7.37 -8.81
C SER A 182 3.79 6.63 -10.15
N PHE A 183 3.97 5.31 -10.20
CA PHE A 183 3.87 4.55 -11.44
C PHE A 183 2.52 4.75 -12.16
N VAL A 184 1.41 4.75 -11.43
CA VAL A 184 0.06 4.91 -12.02
C VAL A 184 -0.22 6.36 -12.41
N LYS A 185 0.05 7.31 -11.51
CA LYS A 185 -0.36 8.71 -11.68
C LYS A 185 0.65 9.58 -12.43
N ASP A 186 1.88 9.11 -12.57
CA ASP A 186 2.91 9.75 -13.38
C ASP A 186 3.19 8.93 -14.66
N TYR A 187 3.88 7.80 -14.54
CA TYR A 187 4.34 7.04 -15.72
C TYR A 187 3.19 6.54 -16.61
N LEU A 188 2.19 5.87 -16.04
CA LEU A 188 1.06 5.31 -16.78
C LEU A 188 0.16 6.42 -17.34
N SER A 189 -0.08 7.47 -16.55
CA SER A 189 -0.78 8.69 -16.98
C SER A 189 -0.18 9.28 -18.25
N LYS A 190 1.14 9.51 -18.27
CA LYS A 190 1.88 10.03 -19.43
C LYS A 190 1.87 9.04 -20.59
N THR A 191 2.07 7.76 -20.33
CA THR A 191 2.11 6.71 -21.37
C THR A 191 0.76 6.54 -22.07
N MET A 192 -0.35 6.64 -21.35
CA MET A 192 -1.70 6.48 -21.89
C MET A 192 -2.33 7.79 -22.36
N ASN A 193 -1.65 8.92 -22.17
CA ASN A 193 -2.15 10.27 -22.41
C ASN A 193 -3.49 10.53 -21.69
N ILE A 194 -3.54 10.20 -20.39
CA ILE A 194 -4.70 10.39 -19.50
C ILE A 194 -4.27 11.30 -18.37
N LEU A 195 -5.01 12.37 -18.11
CA LEU A 195 -4.70 13.29 -17.00
C LEU A 195 -4.75 12.56 -15.64
N PRO A 196 -3.84 12.86 -14.68
CA PRO A 196 -3.80 12.19 -13.38
C PRO A 196 -5.13 12.26 -12.60
N ASN A 197 -5.85 13.37 -12.71
CA ASN A 197 -7.16 13.58 -12.07
C ASN A 197 -8.30 12.74 -12.68
N ARG A 198 -8.07 12.10 -13.85
CA ARG A 198 -9.00 11.17 -14.51
C ARG A 198 -8.65 9.71 -14.30
N ILE A 199 -7.58 9.46 -13.57
CA ILE A 199 -7.22 8.12 -13.12
C ILE A 199 -7.76 7.99 -11.70
N ARG A 200 -8.58 6.98 -11.43
CA ARG A 200 -8.91 6.54 -10.07
C ARG A 200 -7.95 5.43 -9.71
N HIS A 201 -7.15 5.62 -8.66
CA HIS A 201 -6.17 4.65 -8.20
C HIS A 201 -6.50 4.19 -6.79
N VAL A 202 -6.93 2.94 -6.67
CA VAL A 202 -7.19 2.27 -5.39
C VAL A 202 -6.05 1.31 -5.09
N THR A 203 -5.64 1.22 -3.83
CA THR A 203 -4.70 0.18 -3.39
C THR A 203 -5.34 -0.75 -2.36
N ILE A 204 -5.01 -2.04 -2.41
CA ILE A 204 -5.43 -3.03 -1.42
C ILE A 204 -4.22 -3.43 -0.59
N MET A 205 -4.24 -3.06 0.68
CA MET A 205 -3.08 -3.10 1.57
C MET A 205 -3.36 -3.87 2.87
N PRO A 206 -2.34 -4.46 3.50
CA PRO A 206 -2.52 -5.27 4.70
C PRO A 206 -2.52 -4.44 5.99
N CYS A 207 -2.55 -3.10 5.90
CA CYS A 207 -2.26 -2.21 7.01
C CYS A 207 -3.10 -0.91 6.92
N PHE A 208 -3.64 -0.45 8.04
CA PHE A 208 -4.41 0.81 8.10
C PHE A 208 -3.53 2.05 7.93
N ASP A 209 -2.28 2.04 8.39
CA ASP A 209 -1.38 3.18 8.22
C ASP A 209 -1.10 3.52 6.76
N LYS A 210 -1.36 2.59 5.84
CA LYS A 210 -1.30 2.87 4.41
C LYS A 210 -2.38 3.86 3.96
N LYS A 211 -3.53 3.91 4.64
CA LYS A 211 -4.56 4.95 4.47
C LYS A 211 -3.99 6.31 4.85
N LEU A 212 -3.28 6.40 5.99
CA LEU A 212 -2.62 7.64 6.43
C LEU A 212 -1.52 8.06 5.45
N GLU A 213 -0.68 7.12 5.02
CA GLU A 213 0.36 7.41 4.01
C GLU A 213 -0.23 8.04 2.76
N ALA A 214 -1.28 7.45 2.18
CA ALA A 214 -1.95 7.98 0.98
C ALA A 214 -2.58 9.37 1.19
N SER A 215 -2.83 9.76 2.45
CA SER A 215 -3.44 11.06 2.78
C SER A 215 -2.40 12.16 3.02
N ARG A 216 -1.10 11.85 3.03
CA ARG A 216 -0.06 12.88 3.24
C ARG A 216 0.08 13.76 2.01
N SER A 217 0.22 15.06 2.23
CA SER A 217 0.43 16.07 1.18
C SER A 217 1.70 15.86 0.34
N ALA A 218 2.64 15.04 0.81
CA ALA A 218 3.85 14.67 0.06
C ALA A 218 3.59 13.69 -1.10
N PHE A 219 2.41 13.05 -1.16
CA PHE A 219 2.06 12.05 -2.18
C PHE A 219 1.01 12.58 -3.16
N LEU A 220 1.36 13.70 -3.79
CA LEU A 220 0.59 14.31 -4.88
C LEU A 220 1.26 14.01 -6.21
N ALA A 221 0.45 13.85 -7.25
CA ALA A 221 0.91 13.73 -8.62
C ALA A 221 1.53 15.06 -9.11
N ASP A 222 2.17 15.02 -10.29
CA ASP A 222 2.84 16.18 -10.90
C ASP A 222 1.92 17.40 -11.14
N ASP A 223 0.59 17.20 -11.17
CA ASP A 223 -0.39 18.28 -11.28
C ASP A 223 -0.60 19.07 -9.96
N GLY A 224 0.07 18.66 -8.88
CA GLY A 224 0.03 19.30 -7.56
C GLY A 224 -1.31 19.23 -6.84
N SER A 225 -2.30 18.49 -7.35
CA SER A 225 -3.66 18.45 -6.79
C SER A 225 -4.25 17.05 -6.71
N SER A 226 -3.91 16.16 -7.62
CA SER A 226 -4.33 14.76 -7.60
C SER A 226 -3.48 13.98 -6.62
N ARG A 227 -4.11 13.10 -5.84
CA ARG A 227 -3.36 12.13 -5.03
C ARG A 227 -2.75 11.06 -5.90
N GLU A 228 -1.58 10.58 -5.51
CA GLU A 228 -0.96 9.41 -6.15
C GLU A 228 -1.76 8.12 -5.90
N VAL A 229 -2.43 8.04 -4.75
CA VAL A 229 -3.34 6.97 -4.35
C VAL A 229 -4.62 7.62 -3.84
N ASP A 230 -5.73 7.41 -4.54
CA ASP A 230 -7.00 8.09 -4.23
C ASP A 230 -7.72 7.44 -3.04
N LEU A 231 -7.56 6.11 -2.88
CA LEU A 231 -8.20 5.35 -1.82
C LEU A 231 -7.39 4.10 -1.46
N VAL A 232 -7.31 3.78 -0.18
CA VAL A 232 -6.72 2.53 0.32
C VAL A 232 -7.80 1.67 0.97
N LEU A 233 -7.92 0.43 0.49
CA LEU A 233 -8.71 -0.62 1.12
C LEU A 233 -7.78 -1.54 1.92
N SER A 234 -8.17 -1.84 3.16
CA SER A 234 -7.51 -2.92 3.90
C SER A 234 -7.88 -4.28 3.33
N THR A 235 -7.10 -5.33 3.66
CA THR A 235 -7.46 -6.71 3.33
C THR A 235 -8.85 -7.09 3.88
N SER A 236 -9.21 -6.57 5.04
CA SER A 236 -10.55 -6.80 5.63
C SER A 236 -11.64 -6.06 4.88
N ASP A 237 -11.37 -4.83 4.42
CA ASP A 237 -12.33 -4.05 3.63
C ASP A 237 -12.72 -4.80 2.35
N ILE A 238 -11.74 -5.35 1.62
CA ILE A 238 -12.02 -6.13 0.41
C ILE A 238 -12.71 -7.46 0.72
N TYR A 239 -12.38 -8.10 1.84
CA TYR A 239 -13.06 -9.32 2.28
C TYR A 239 -14.56 -9.08 2.51
N MET A 240 -14.92 -7.98 3.18
CA MET A 240 -16.32 -7.58 3.39
C MET A 240 -17.03 -7.29 2.07
N ILE A 241 -16.40 -6.53 1.17
CA ILE A 241 -16.96 -6.23 -0.15
C ILE A 241 -17.23 -7.52 -0.94
N VAL A 242 -16.30 -8.47 -0.93
CA VAL A 242 -16.48 -9.76 -1.62
C VAL A 242 -17.66 -10.54 -1.02
N ILE A 243 -17.77 -10.61 0.31
CA ILE A 243 -18.89 -11.32 0.97
C ILE A 243 -20.24 -10.68 0.63
N GLU A 244 -20.35 -9.36 0.73
CA GLU A 244 -21.59 -8.64 0.45
C GLU A 244 -22.02 -8.74 -1.02
N ASN A 245 -21.08 -9.02 -1.93
CA ASN A 245 -21.33 -9.18 -3.37
C ASN A 245 -21.24 -10.66 -3.83
N SER A 246 -21.22 -11.62 -2.90
CA SER A 246 -21.14 -13.06 -3.21
C SER A 246 -22.47 -13.65 -3.73
N ASP A 247 -23.54 -12.86 -3.74
CA ASP A 247 -24.84 -13.20 -4.33
C ASP A 247 -24.92 -12.92 -5.85
N LEU A 248 -23.81 -12.46 -6.47
CA LEU A 248 -23.59 -12.32 -7.92
C LEU A 248 -22.82 -13.52 -8.50
#